data_AF-A0A2K3UX60-F1
#
_entry.id   AF-A0A2K3UX60-F1
#
_cell.length_a   1.000
_cell.length_b   1.000
_cell.length_c   1.000
_cell.angle_alpha   90.00
_cell.angle_beta   90.00
_cell.angle_gamma   90.00
#
_symmetry.space_group_name_H-M   'P 1'
#
loop_
_entity.id
_entity.type
_entity.pdbx_description
1 polymer ?
#
loop_
_entity_poly.entity_id
_entity_poly.type
_entity_poly.pdbx_seq_one_letter_code
_entity_poly.pdbx_strand_id
1 'polypeptide(L)'
;MGKTTKARLNLTIDPDIYRETRRVFTAMDMNMSAFVEISLARFLETVRPLLPLLDEAESGQRDMADAKAALRIWLAHSVGQEIAETYRVVGHAPSGVQTTSEG
;
A
#
# COMPACT_ATOMS: atom_id res chain seq x y z
N MET A 1 -18.26 23.58 -0.03
CA MET A 1 -17.73 22.42 -0.78
C MET A 1 -16.26 22.69 -1.08
N GLY A 2 -15.34 21.92 -0.47
CA GLY A 2 -13.90 22.06 -0.75
C GLY A 2 -13.59 21.66 -2.20
N LYS A 3 -12.67 22.37 -2.86
CA LYS A 3 -12.26 22.06 -4.24
C LYS A 3 -11.70 20.63 -4.27
N THR A 4 -12.33 19.74 -5.04
CA THR A 4 -11.77 18.42 -5.34
C THR A 4 -10.46 18.60 -6.11
N THR A 5 -9.34 18.17 -5.54
CA THR A 5 -8.05 18.12 -6.23
C THR A 5 -8.01 16.87 -7.10
N LYS A 6 -7.97 17.05 -8.42
CA LYS A 6 -7.77 15.93 -9.35
C LYS A 6 -6.26 15.65 -9.50
N ALA A 7 -5.80 14.52 -8.98
CA ALA A 7 -4.47 13.99 -9.25
C ALA A 7 -4.55 12.89 -10.32
N ARG A 8 -3.57 12.82 -11.23
CA ARG A 8 -3.41 11.70 -12.16
C ARG A 8 -2.34 10.77 -11.61
N LEU A 9 -2.68 9.49 -11.46
CA LEU A 9 -1.79 8.45 -10.97
C LEU A 9 -1.66 7.36 -12.04
N ASN A 10 -0.43 7.00 -12.39
CA ASN A 10 -0.15 5.81 -13.19
C ASN A 10 0.24 4.69 -12.22
N LEU A 11 -0.44 3.55 -12.30
CA LEU A 11 -0.23 2.40 -11.43
C LEU A 11 0.19 1.19 -12.24
N THR A 12 1.19 0.47 -11.75
CA THR A 12 1.51 -0.89 -12.20
C THR A 12 0.89 -1.85 -11.21
N ILE A 13 -0.01 -2.71 -11.70
CA ILE A 13 -0.76 -3.67 -10.88
C ILE A 13 -0.50 -5.06 -11.45
N ASP A 14 -0.39 -6.05 -10.57
CA ASP A 14 -0.35 -7.45 -10.98
C ASP A 14 -1.54 -7.80 -11.90
N PRO A 15 -1.33 -8.47 -13.05
CA PRO A 15 -2.39 -8.74 -14.00
C PRO A 15 -3.55 -9.56 -13.45
N ASP A 16 -3.29 -10.49 -12.54
CA ASP A 16 -4.33 -11.36 -11.97
C ASP A 16 -5.18 -10.59 -10.96
N ILE A 17 -4.52 -9.80 -10.10
CA ILE A 17 -5.21 -8.86 -9.20
C ILE A 17 -6.09 -7.88 -10.00
N TYR A 18 -5.57 -7.33 -11.10
CA TYR A 18 -6.33 -6.42 -11.96
C TYR A 18 -7.56 -7.10 -12.58
N ARG A 19 -7.44 -8.35 -13.06
CA ARG A 19 -8.56 -9.10 -13.66
C ARG A 19 -9.67 -9.34 -12.65
N GLU A 20 -9.34 -9.78 -11.44
CA GLU A 20 -10.32 -10.03 -10.38
C GLU A 20 -10.99 -8.72 -9.93
N THR A 21 -10.18 -7.70 -9.65
CA THR A 21 -10.65 -6.37 -9.25
C THR A 21 -11.58 -5.77 -10.30
N ARG A 22 -11.25 -5.92 -11.59
CA ARG A 22 -12.08 -5.46 -12.71
C ARG A 22 -13.45 -6.11 -12.73
N ARG A 23 -13.53 -7.42 -12.50
CA ARG A 23 -14.82 -8.13 -12.43
C ARG A 23 -15.69 -7.55 -11.31
N VAL A 24 -15.10 -7.29 -10.15
CA VAL A 24 -15.81 -6.74 -8.99
C VAL A 24 -16.32 -5.33 -9.26
N PHE A 25 -15.45 -4.38 -9.63
CA PHE A 25 -15.91 -2.99 -9.83
C PHE A 25 -16.87 -2.86 -11.01
N THR A 26 -16.75 -3.71 -12.03
CA THR A 26 -17.71 -3.73 -13.15
C THR A 26 -19.08 -4.22 -12.68
N ALA A 27 -19.13 -5.26 -11.84
CA ALA A 27 -20.38 -5.75 -11.26
C ALA A 27 -21.04 -4.72 -10.32
N MET A 28 -20.25 -3.83 -9.74
CA MET A 28 -20.72 -2.70 -8.91
C MET A 28 -21.09 -1.45 -9.72
N ASP A 29 -21.02 -1.50 -11.05
CA ASP A 29 -21.22 -0.35 -11.95
C ASP A 29 -20.30 0.84 -11.63
N MET A 30 -19.04 0.55 -11.34
CA MET A 30 -18.01 1.52 -10.99
C MET A 30 -16.93 1.57 -12.07
N ASN A 31 -16.24 2.72 -12.17
CA ASN A 31 -14.98 2.80 -12.91
C ASN A 31 -13.77 2.58 -11.97
N MET A 32 -12.60 2.32 -12.56
CA MET A 32 -11.37 2.08 -11.80
C MET A 32 -11.02 3.24 -10.85
N SER A 33 -11.22 4.49 -11.27
CA SER A 33 -10.89 5.65 -10.42
C SER A 33 -11.75 5.69 -9.16
N ALA A 34 -13.06 5.47 -9.29
CA ALA A 34 -13.98 5.42 -8.15
C ALA A 34 -13.66 4.22 -7.24
N PHE A 35 -13.31 3.07 -7.82
CA PHE A 35 -12.88 1.90 -7.04
C PHE A 35 -11.62 2.20 -6.22
N VAL A 36 -10.61 2.80 -6.83
CA VAL A 36 -9.36 3.18 -6.15
C VAL A 36 -9.63 4.22 -5.07
N GLU A 37 -10.48 5.22 -5.33
CA GLU A 37 -10.86 6.23 -4.36
C GLU A 37 -11.53 5.62 -3.12
N ILE A 38 -12.51 4.73 -3.30
CA ILE A 38 -13.16 4.01 -2.19
C ILE A 38 -12.16 3.14 -1.44
N SER A 39 -11.27 2.46 -2.16
CA SER A 39 -10.25 1.59 -1.55
C SER A 39 -9.27 2.40 -0.69
N LEU A 40 -8.84 3.57 -1.18
CA LEU A 40 -7.98 4.49 -0.42
C LEU A 40 -8.71 5.06 0.81
N ALA A 41 -9.99 5.44 0.67
CA ALA A 41 -10.79 5.93 1.79
C ALA A 41 -10.92 4.87 2.90
N ARG A 42 -11.25 3.62 2.52
CA ARG A 42 -11.32 2.50 3.46
C ARG A 42 -9.97 2.20 4.12
N PHE A 43 -8.89 2.21 3.34
CA PHE A 43 -7.55 2.03 3.88
C PHE A 43 -7.22 3.11 4.93
N LEU A 44 -7.54 4.38 4.64
CA LEU A 44 -7.33 5.49 5.57
C LEU A 44 -8.18 5.35 6.84
N GLU A 45 -9.42 4.86 6.74
CA GLU A 45 -10.23 4.57 7.93
C GLU A 45 -9.58 3.48 8.80
N THR A 46 -9.03 2.44 8.17
CA THR A 46 -8.30 1.38 8.87
C THR A 46 -7.06 1.91 9.58
N VAL A 47 -6.25 2.77 8.93
CA VAL A 47 -4.99 3.26 9.54
C VAL A 47 -5.17 4.51 10.40
N ARG A 48 -6.34 5.16 10.39
CA ARG A 48 -6.61 6.41 11.13
C ARG A 48 -6.15 6.37 12.59
N PRO A 49 -6.38 5.30 13.38
CA PRO A 49 -5.94 5.25 14.77
C PRO A 49 -4.42 5.34 14.96
N LEU A 50 -3.64 5.04 13.92
CA LEU A 50 -2.18 5.04 13.97
C LEU A 50 -1.54 6.29 13.38
N LEU A 51 -2.32 7.19 12.77
CA LEU A 51 -1.79 8.44 12.23
C LEU A 51 -1.03 9.27 13.27
N PRO A 52 -1.47 9.40 14.55
CA PRO A 52 -0.70 10.13 15.55
C PRO A 52 0.71 9.56 15.79
N LEU A 53 0.89 8.23 15.66
CA LEU A 53 2.22 7.61 15.80
C LEU A 53 3.13 7.98 14.63
N LEU A 54 2.57 8.14 13.44
CA LEU A 54 3.31 8.61 12.27
C LEU A 54 3.68 10.09 12.44
N ASP A 55 2.77 10.92 12.93
CA ASP A 55 3.03 12.34 13.20
C ASP A 55 4.15 12.52 14.24
N GLU A 56 4.13 11.73 15.34
CA GLU A 56 5.20 11.69 16.34
C GLU A 56 6.55 11.29 15.72
N ALA A 57 6.56 10.30 14.82
CA ALA A 57 7.78 9.85 14.16
C ALA A 57 8.32 10.88 13.15
N GLU A 58 7.45 11.53 12.38
CA GLU A 58 7.83 12.58 11.43
C GLU A 58 8.38 13.84 12.13
N SER A 59 7.86 14.14 13.32
CA SER A 59 8.36 15.24 14.16
C SER A 59 9.64 14.91 14.94
N GLY A 60 10.11 13.65 14.88
CA GLY A 60 11.32 13.18 15.58
C GLY A 60 11.11 12.85 17.06
N GLN A 61 9.86 12.82 17.54
CA GLN A 61 9.50 12.46 18.91
C GLN A 61 9.49 10.93 19.13
N ARG A 62 9.48 10.15 18.05
CA ARG A 62 9.48 8.69 18.06
C ARG A 62 10.39 8.14 16.96
N ASP A 63 10.91 6.93 17.15
CA ASP A 63 11.60 6.20 16.08
C ASP A 63 10.60 5.84 14.95
N MET A 64 10.97 6.22 13.73
CA MET A 64 10.25 5.89 12.51
C MET A 64 10.21 4.37 12.26
N ALA A 65 11.21 3.61 12.72
CA ALA A 65 11.20 2.15 12.61
C ALA A 65 10.04 1.55 13.42
N ASP A 66 9.82 2.02 14.64
CA ASP A 66 8.75 1.56 15.53
C ASP A 66 7.37 1.91 14.98
N ALA A 67 7.18 3.13 14.48
CA ALA A 67 5.93 3.55 13.86
C ALA A 67 5.58 2.68 12.64
N LYS A 68 6.57 2.37 11.79
CA LYS A 68 6.40 1.46 10.65
C LYS A 68 6.07 0.04 11.08
N ALA A 69 6.70 -0.47 12.13
CA ALA A 69 6.40 -1.80 12.66
C ALA A 69 4.95 -1.87 13.18
N ALA A 70 4.51 -0.87 13.94
CA ALA A 70 3.14 -0.78 14.44
C ALA A 70 2.10 -0.74 13.31
N LEU A 71 2.34 0.06 12.26
CA LEU A 71 1.48 0.13 11.07
C LEU A 71 1.36 -1.22 10.36
N ARG A 72 2.46 -1.96 10.20
CA ARG A 72 2.45 -3.29 9.55
C ARG A 72 1.68 -4.32 10.37
N ILE A 73 1.92 -4.37 11.68
CA ILE A 73 1.24 -5.31 12.59
C ILE A 73 -0.26 -5.04 12.58
N TRP A 74 -0.65 -3.78 12.70
CA TRP A 74 -2.05 -3.39 12.65
C TRP A 74 -2.71 -3.72 11.31
N LEU A 75 -2.05 -3.43 10.20
CA LEU A 75 -2.58 -3.75 8.88
C LEU A 75 -2.82 -5.26 8.75
N ALA A 76 -1.82 -6.07 9.06
CA ALA A 76 -1.93 -7.53 9.01
C ALA A 76 -3.09 -8.05 9.86
N HIS A 77 -3.23 -7.55 11.10
CA HIS A 77 -4.36 -7.87 11.97
C HIS A 77 -5.70 -7.43 11.35
N SER A 78 -5.77 -6.23 10.78
CA SER A 78 -7.01 -5.66 10.23
C SER A 78 -7.55 -6.37 8.99
N VAL A 79 -6.66 -6.96 8.17
CA VAL A 79 -7.06 -7.72 6.97
C VAL A 79 -7.09 -9.24 7.20
N GLY A 80 -6.90 -9.69 8.44
CA GLY A 80 -6.89 -11.11 8.79
C GLY A 80 -5.74 -11.90 8.16
N GLN A 81 -4.64 -11.24 7.80
CA GLN A 81 -3.44 -11.89 7.28
C GLN A 81 -2.51 -12.28 8.43
N GLU A 82 -1.91 -13.47 8.36
CA GLU A 82 -0.73 -13.78 9.18
C GLU A 82 0.36 -12.76 8.85
N ILE A 83 1.10 -12.31 9.87
CA ILE A 83 2.22 -11.38 9.70
C ILE A 83 3.34 -12.13 8.98
N ALA A 84 3.23 -12.26 7.67
CA ALA A 84 4.27 -12.80 6.83
C ALA A 84 5.31 -11.70 6.58
N GLU A 85 6.56 -12.00 6.93
CA GLU A 85 7.75 -11.17 6.67
C GLU A 85 7.94 -10.83 5.17
N THR A 86 7.17 -11.49 4.29
CA THR A 86 7.33 -11.56 2.85
C THR A 86 6.75 -10.39 2.05
N TYR A 87 6.05 -9.44 2.69
CA TYR A 87 5.68 -8.18 2.01
C TYR A 87 6.90 -7.24 1.92
N ARG A 88 7.96 -7.72 1.27
CA ARG A 88 9.04 -6.90 0.72
C ARG A 88 8.38 -6.05 -0.36
N VAL A 89 8.34 -4.74 -0.14
CA VAL A 89 7.92 -3.74 -1.14
C VAL A 89 8.58 -4.11 -2.47
N VAL A 90 7.79 -4.40 -3.50
CA VAL A 90 8.28 -4.60 -4.86
C VAL A 90 8.82 -3.25 -5.34
N GLY A 91 10.11 -3.05 -5.08
CA GLY A 91 10.85 -1.82 -5.38
C GLY A 91 12.37 -1.98 -5.24
N HIS A 92 12.87 -3.20 -5.05
CA HIS A 92 14.29 -3.50 -5.09
C HIS A 92 14.47 -4.80 -5.87
N ALA A 93 14.61 -4.69 -7.18
CA ALA A 93 15.29 -5.74 -7.91
C ALA A 93 16.70 -5.85 -7.29
N PRO A 94 17.14 -7.02 -6.81
CA PRO A 94 18.55 -7.19 -6.57
C PRO A 94 19.21 -7.04 -7.95
N SER A 95 20.02 -6.00 -8.09
CA SER A 95 20.93 -5.83 -9.21
C SER A 95 21.70 -7.14 -9.35
N GLY A 96 21.35 -7.93 -10.35
CA GLY A 96 22.07 -9.14 -10.69
C GLY A 96 23.46 -8.73 -11.15
N VAL A 97 24.40 -8.64 -10.21
CA VAL A 97 25.82 -8.73 -10.52
C VAL A 97 26.04 -10.19 -10.93
N GLN A 98 25.95 -10.45 -12.24
CA GLN A 98 26.55 -11.66 -12.81
C GLN A 98 28.06 -11.47 -12.72
N THR A 99 28.64 -12.00 -11.65
CA THR A 99 30.01 -12.51 -11.67
C THR A 99 30.04 -13.70 -12.62
N THR A 100 30.70 -13.57 -13.76
CA THR A 100 31.35 -14.71 -14.40
C THR A 100 32.81 -14.35 -14.63
N SER A 101 33.64 -14.97 -13.79
CA SER A 101 35.08 -15.11 -13.97
C SER A 101 35.38 -15.91 -15.24
N GLU A 102 36.38 -15.44 -15.96
CA GLU A 102 37.34 -16.11 -16.85
C GLU A 102 37.08 -17.54 -17.37
N GLY A 103 37.28 -17.66 -18.69
CA GLY A 103 37.59 -18.86 -19.45
C GLY A 103 38.03 -18.47 -20.86
#